data_AF-A0A560RN50-F1
#
_entry.id   AF-A0A560RN50-F1
#
_cell.length_a   1.000
_cell.length_b   1.000
_cell.length_c   1.000
_cell.angle_alpha   90.00
_cell.angle_beta   90.00
_cell.angle_gamma   90.00
#
_symmetry.space_group_name_H-M   'P 1'
#
loop_
_entity.id
_entity.type
_entity.pdbx_description
1 polymer ?
#
loop_
_entity_poly.entity_id
_entity_poly.type
_entity_poly.pdbx_seq_one_letter_code
_entity_poly.pdbx_strand_id
1 'polypeptide(L)'
;MSQGIEFNRLMLDMRSMQMDAMSAPKSTAAVPELNGSSFSDMLGQAVNKVNDTQQASSQLANAFEIGKSGVDLTDVMISSQKASVSFQALTQVRNKLVQAYQDIMQMPV
;
A
#
# COMPACT_ATOMS: atom_id res chain seq x y z
N MET A 1 -45.85 42.03 25.79
CA MET A 1 -45.80 40.63 26.27
C MET A 1 -45.41 39.69 25.12
N SER A 2 -44.26 39.90 24.46
CA SER A 2 -43.95 39.17 23.21
C SER A 2 -42.52 38.59 23.12
N GLN A 3 -41.64 38.89 24.08
CA GLN A 3 -40.23 38.43 24.06
C GLN A 3 -40.01 37.02 24.64
N GLY A 4 -40.98 36.46 25.38
CA GLY A 4 -40.87 35.10 25.95
C GLY A 4 -41.13 33.97 24.94
N ILE A 5 -41.81 34.26 23.82
CA ILE A 5 -42.24 33.24 22.85
C ILE A 5 -41.11 32.92 21.85
N GLU A 6 -40.22 33.88 21.57
CA GLU A 6 -39.08 33.70 20.65
C GLU A 6 -37.98 32.83 21.26
N PHE A 7 -37.71 32.98 22.56
CA PHE A 7 -36.73 32.14 23.28
C PHE A 7 -37.13 30.66 23.29
N ASN A 8 -38.43 30.38 23.45
CA ASN A 8 -38.94 29.01 23.43
C ASN A 8 -38.88 28.38 22.01
N ARG A 9 -38.98 29.19 20.95
CA ARG A 9 -38.83 28.72 19.57
C ARG A 9 -37.38 28.41 19.20
N LEU A 10 -36.43 29.22 19.66
CA LEU A 10 -35.01 28.98 19.40
C LEU A 10 -34.51 27.69 20.08
N MET A 11 -34.98 27.39 21.30
CA MET A 11 -34.66 26.13 21.95
C MET A 11 -35.31 24.91 21.27
N LEU A 12 -36.48 25.09 20.64
CA LEU A 12 -37.11 24.03 19.86
C LEU A 12 -36.32 23.73 18.58
N ASP A 13 -35.80 24.78 17.93
CA ASP A 13 -35.03 24.69 16.70
C ASP A 13 -33.61 24.11 16.91
N MET A 14 -33.00 24.39 18.07
CA MET A 14 -31.76 23.70 18.46
C MET A 14 -31.99 22.21 18.72
N ARG A 15 -33.16 21.82 19.21
CA ARG A 15 -33.47 20.41 19.55
C ARG A 15 -33.79 19.58 18.30
N SER A 16 -34.42 20.15 17.29
CA SER A 16 -34.59 19.50 15.98
C SER A 16 -33.25 19.31 15.27
N MET A 17 -32.38 20.31 15.29
CA MET A 17 -31.05 20.21 14.66
C MET A 17 -30.16 19.16 15.33
N GLN A 18 -30.28 18.95 16.65
CA GLN A 18 -29.61 17.86 17.36
C GLN A 18 -30.15 16.47 17.01
N MET A 19 -31.47 16.33 16.76
CA MET A 19 -32.07 15.06 16.36
C MET A 19 -31.70 14.67 14.92
N ASP A 20 -31.58 15.64 14.01
CA ASP A 20 -31.07 15.39 12.65
C ASP A 20 -29.60 14.98 12.67
N ALA A 21 -28.79 15.57 13.56
CA ALA A 21 -27.39 15.20 13.74
C ALA A 21 -27.20 13.81 14.39
N MET A 22 -28.15 13.35 15.23
CA MET A 22 -28.14 12.00 15.82
C MET A 22 -28.76 10.93 14.91
N SER A 23 -29.62 11.33 13.96
CA SER A 23 -30.29 10.42 13.01
C SER A 23 -29.49 10.22 11.73
N ALA A 24 -28.44 11.02 11.50
CA ALA A 24 -27.42 10.68 10.53
C ALA A 24 -26.73 9.39 11.01
N PRO A 25 -26.89 8.25 10.32
CA PRO A 25 -26.09 7.10 10.64
C PRO A 25 -24.64 7.57 10.49
N LYS A 26 -23.89 7.50 11.58
CA LYS A 26 -22.44 7.52 11.51
C LYS A 26 -22.11 6.30 10.68
N SER A 27 -22.06 6.48 9.36
CA SER A 27 -21.51 5.52 8.43
C SER A 27 -20.07 5.37 8.87
N THR A 28 -19.83 4.48 9.83
CA THR A 28 -18.64 3.66 9.86
C THR A 28 -18.64 2.99 8.50
N ALA A 29 -18.08 3.70 7.52
CA ALA A 29 -17.69 3.11 6.26
C ALA A 29 -16.84 1.93 6.69
N ALA A 30 -17.44 0.75 6.61
CA ALA A 30 -16.74 -0.50 6.85
C ALA A 30 -15.52 -0.41 5.95
N VAL A 31 -14.34 -0.41 6.58
CA VAL A 31 -13.09 -0.49 5.85
C VAL A 31 -13.27 -1.72 4.97
N PRO A 32 -13.26 -1.58 3.63
CA PRO A 32 -13.53 -2.73 2.78
C PRO A 32 -12.49 -3.78 3.16
N GLU A 33 -12.95 -4.94 3.63
CA GLU A 33 -12.08 -6.09 3.83
C GLU A 33 -11.47 -6.38 2.45
N LEU A 34 -10.21 -6.00 2.30
CA LEU A 34 -9.42 -6.21 1.11
C LEU A 34 -9.18 -7.71 0.97
N ASN A 35 -10.19 -8.41 0.46
CA ASN A 35 -10.12 -9.79 -0.04
C ASN A 35 -9.46 -9.82 -1.43
N GLY A 36 -8.38 -9.06 -1.61
CA GLY A 36 -7.53 -9.10 -2.80
C GLY A 36 -6.16 -9.55 -2.34
N SER A 37 -5.65 -10.65 -2.91
CA SER A 37 -4.34 -11.29 -2.65
C SER A 37 -3.63 -10.80 -1.41
N SER A 38 -3.60 -11.64 -0.37
CA SER A 38 -2.94 -11.34 0.90
C SER A 38 -1.61 -10.65 0.65
N PHE A 39 -1.32 -9.58 1.38
CA PHE A 39 -0.09 -8.82 1.22
C PHE A 39 1.17 -9.74 1.20
N SER A 40 1.15 -10.84 1.95
CA SER A 40 2.14 -11.92 1.92
C SER A 40 2.38 -12.51 0.53
N ASP A 41 1.32 -12.68 -0.25
CA ASP A 41 1.37 -13.19 -1.63
C ASP A 41 2.05 -12.17 -2.54
N MET A 42 1.74 -10.88 -2.39
CA MET A 42 2.42 -9.82 -3.15
C MET A 42 3.89 -9.71 -2.79
N LEU A 43 4.25 -9.83 -1.50
CA LEU A 43 5.63 -9.87 -1.07
C LEU A 43 6.37 -11.09 -1.62
N GLY A 44 5.75 -12.27 -1.53
CA GLY A 44 6.30 -13.51 -2.09
C GLY A 44 6.54 -13.39 -3.59
N GLN A 45 5.58 -12.83 -4.34
CA GLN A 45 5.73 -12.54 -5.76
C GLN A 45 6.86 -11.56 -6.03
N ALA A 46 7.00 -10.49 -5.24
CA ALA A 46 8.08 -9.51 -5.41
C ALA A 46 9.47 -10.12 -5.17
N VAL A 47 9.61 -10.97 -4.14
CA VAL A 47 10.86 -11.71 -3.87
C VAL A 47 11.20 -12.66 -5.01
N ASN A 48 10.22 -13.43 -5.48
CA ASN A 48 10.40 -14.33 -6.63
C ASN A 48 10.81 -13.54 -7.89
N LYS A 49 10.17 -12.40 -8.14
CA LYS A 49 10.49 -11.55 -9.29
C LYS A 49 11.94 -11.06 -9.26
N VAL A 50 12.44 -10.66 -8.09
CA VAL A 50 13.85 -10.25 -7.94
C VAL A 50 14.78 -11.42 -8.20
N ASN A 51 14.45 -12.61 -7.68
CA ASN A 51 15.23 -13.83 -7.94
C ASN A 51 15.31 -14.14 -9.44
N ASP A 52 14.18 -14.09 -10.14
CA ASP A 52 14.11 -14.30 -11.59
C ASP A 52 15.00 -13.30 -12.34
N THR A 53 14.92 -12.01 -12.00
CA THR A 53 15.75 -10.98 -12.65
C THR A 53 17.24 -11.15 -12.38
N GLN A 54 17.62 -11.57 -11.17
CA GLN A 54 19.00 -11.87 -10.82
C GLN A 54 19.51 -13.07 -11.63
N GLN A 55 18.72 -14.14 -11.70
CA GLN A 55 19.08 -15.37 -12.41
C GLN A 55 19.20 -15.13 -13.93
N ALA A 56 18.29 -14.35 -14.51
CA ALA A 56 18.36 -13.93 -15.90
C ALA A 56 19.63 -13.11 -16.19
N SER A 57 19.98 -12.18 -15.31
CA SER A 57 21.23 -11.41 -15.45
C SER A 57 22.47 -12.30 -15.41
N SER A 58 22.51 -13.27 -14.50
CA SER A 58 23.63 -14.22 -14.39
C SER A 58 23.72 -15.13 -15.62
N GLN A 59 22.59 -15.58 -16.16
CA GLN A 59 22.56 -16.40 -17.38
C GLN A 59 23.06 -15.62 -18.60
N LEU A 60 22.65 -14.35 -18.75
CA LEU A 60 23.12 -13.50 -19.83
C LEU A 60 24.62 -13.21 -19.71
N ALA A 61 25.10 -12.92 -18.50
CA ALA A 61 26.54 -12.73 -18.25
C ALA A 61 27.34 -13.97 -18.64
N ASN A 62 26.92 -15.15 -18.20
CA ASN A 62 27.60 -16.39 -18.56
C ASN A 62 27.53 -16.70 -20.06
N ALA A 63 26.37 -16.46 -20.70
CA ALA A 63 26.21 -16.63 -22.14
C ALA A 63 27.14 -15.70 -22.94
N PHE A 64 27.34 -14.48 -22.46
CA PHE A 64 28.29 -13.54 -23.04
C PHE A 64 29.74 -13.99 -22.84
N GLU A 65 30.12 -14.43 -21.64
CA GLU A 65 31.46 -14.94 -21.33
C GLU A 65 31.89 -16.13 -22.20
N ILE A 66 30.95 -17.03 -22.51
CA ILE A 66 31.21 -18.19 -23.39
C ILE A 66 31.09 -17.86 -24.89
N GLY A 67 30.81 -16.60 -25.26
CA GLY A 67 30.71 -16.16 -26.65
C GLY A 67 29.47 -16.66 -27.39
N LYS A 68 28.36 -16.92 -26.69
CA LYS A 68 27.11 -17.38 -27.30
C LYS A 68 26.58 -16.32 -28.27
N SER A 69 26.38 -16.71 -29.54
CA SER A 69 25.83 -15.81 -30.55
C SER A 69 24.43 -15.32 -30.17
N GLY A 70 24.18 -14.02 -30.33
CA GLY A 70 22.89 -13.38 -30.04
C GLY A 70 22.74 -12.82 -28.61
N VAL A 71 23.81 -12.78 -27.81
CA VAL A 71 23.85 -12.06 -26.53
C VAL A 71 24.86 -10.92 -26.63
N ASP A 72 24.39 -9.68 -26.59
CA ASP A 72 25.25 -8.49 -26.59
C ASP A 72 25.64 -8.11 -25.15
N LEU A 73 26.81 -7.51 -24.97
CA LEU A 73 27.22 -6.92 -23.69
C LEU A 73 26.16 -5.93 -23.17
N THR A 74 25.52 -5.21 -24.09
CA THR A 74 24.42 -4.28 -23.82
C THR A 74 23.24 -4.97 -23.13
N ASP A 75 22.87 -6.17 -23.56
CA ASP A 75 21.77 -6.94 -22.94
C ASP A 75 22.13 -7.36 -21.52
N VAL A 76 23.39 -7.77 -21.29
CA VAL A 76 23.90 -8.11 -19.96
C VAL A 76 23.82 -6.90 -19.03
N MET A 77 24.26 -5.72 -19.52
CA MET A 77 24.23 -4.48 -18.75
C MET A 77 22.80 -4.04 -18.42
N ILE A 78 21.87 -4.10 -19.39
CA ILE A 78 20.46 -3.75 -19.16
C ILE A 78 19.83 -4.71 -18.14
N SER A 79 20.09 -6.01 -18.26
CA SER A 79 19.54 -7.00 -17.35
C SER A 79 20.08 -6.84 -15.92
N SER A 80 21.37 -6.51 -15.78
CA SER A 80 22.00 -6.20 -14.50
C SER A 80 21.41 -4.93 -13.86
N GLN A 81 21.19 -3.88 -14.65
CA GLN A 81 20.55 -2.65 -14.18
C GLN A 81 19.11 -2.91 -13.72
N LYS A 82 18.36 -3.75 -14.45
CA LYS A 82 16.99 -4.15 -14.11
C LYS A 82 16.93 -4.92 -12.80
N ALA A 83 17.84 -5.85 -12.57
CA ALA A 83 17.95 -6.58 -11.32
C ALA A 83 18.25 -5.63 -10.14
N SER A 84 19.18 -4.69 -10.35
CA SER A 84 19.56 -3.70 -9.34
C SER A 84 18.38 -2.80 -8.92
N VAL A 85 17.64 -2.26 -9.88
CA VAL A 85 16.44 -1.42 -9.61
C VAL A 85 15.34 -2.23 -8.94
N SER A 86 15.12 -3.48 -9.37
CA SER A 86 14.11 -4.37 -8.78
C SER A 86 14.44 -4.70 -7.31
N PHE A 87 15.71 -4.93 -7.00
CA PHE A 87 16.18 -5.16 -5.64
C PHE A 87 16.01 -3.93 -4.73
N GLN A 88 16.30 -2.73 -5.25
CA GLN A 88 16.06 -1.48 -4.53
C GLN A 88 14.57 -1.30 -4.20
N ALA A 89 13.69 -1.55 -5.17
CA ALA A 89 12.25 -1.49 -4.95
C ALA A 89 11.80 -2.50 -3.87
N LEU A 90 12.28 -3.74 -3.91
CA LEU A 90 11.97 -4.75 -2.90
C LEU A 90 12.41 -4.33 -1.50
N THR A 91 13.59 -3.71 -1.38
CA THR A 91 14.09 -3.21 -0.09
C THR A 91 13.15 -2.15 0.51
N GLN A 92 12.58 -1.28 -0.32
CA GLN A 92 11.59 -0.29 0.15
C GLN A 92 10.30 -0.95 0.64
N VAL A 93 9.82 -1.98 -0.07
CA VAL A 93 8.65 -2.77 0.36
C VAL A 93 8.92 -3.46 1.69
N ARG A 94 10.09 -4.08 1.84
CA ARG A 94 10.54 -4.70 3.11
C ARG A 94 10.55 -3.69 4.26
N ASN A 95 11.10 -2.49 4.03
CA ASN A 95 11.18 -1.47 5.07
C ASN A 95 9.79 -0.99 5.50
N LYS A 96 8.90 -0.72 4.54
CA LYS A 96 7.51 -0.33 4.83
C LYS A 96 6.76 -1.40 5.60
N LEU A 97 7.05 -2.67 5.36
CA LEU A 97 6.44 -3.77 6.10
C LEU A 97 6.88 -3.84 7.55
N VAL A 98 8.18 -3.77 7.77
CA VAL A 98 8.75 -3.79 9.10
C VAL A 98 8.22 -2.59 9.90
N GLN A 99 8.00 -1.45 9.24
CA GLN A 99 7.36 -0.28 9.84
C GLN A 99 5.88 -0.53 10.16
N ALA A 100 5.08 -1.03 9.22
CA ALA A 100 3.66 -1.32 9.45
C ALA A 100 3.44 -2.34 10.58
N TYR A 101 4.30 -3.35 10.70
CA TYR A 101 4.27 -4.29 11.81
C TYR A 101 4.58 -3.62 13.16
N GLN A 102 5.60 -2.75 13.20
CA GLN A 102 5.92 -1.97 14.38
C GLN A 102 4.79 -1.02 14.78
N ASP A 103 4.14 -0.36 13.81
CA ASP A 103 3.03 0.56 14.04
C ASP A 103 1.82 -0.17 14.66
N ILE A 104 1.50 -1.38 14.20
CA ILE A 104 0.45 -2.21 14.80
C ILE A 104 0.80 -2.61 16.24
N MET A 105 2.07 -2.94 16.52
CA MET A 105 2.52 -3.26 17.88
C MET A 105 2.48 -2.07 18.84
N GLN A 106 2.66 -0.85 18.33
CA GLN A 106 2.68 0.38 19.12
C GLN A 106 1.30 1.01 19.27
N MET A 107 0.25 0.52 18.59
CA MET A 107 -1.11 0.95 18.83
C MET A 107 -1.53 0.54 20.26
N PRO A 108 -1.88 1.50 21.12
CA PRO A 108 -2.46 1.17 22.42
C PRO A 108 -3.84 0.54 22.17
N VAL A 109 -4.08 -0.61 22.83
CA VAL A 109 -5.41 -1.23 22.92
C VAL A 109 -6.36 -0.40 23.78
#